data_AF-A0A3A5W7Y7-F1
#
_entry.id   AF-A0A3A5W7Y7-F1
#
_cell.length_a   1.000
_cell.length_b   1.000
_cell.length_c   1.000
_cell.angle_alpha   90.00
_cell.angle_beta   90.00
_cell.angle_gamma   90.00
#
_symmetry.space_group_name_H-M   'P 1'
#
loop_
_entity.id
_entity.type
_entity.pdbx_description
1 polymer ?
#
loop_
_entity_poly.entity_id
_entity_poly.type
_entity_poly.pdbx_seq_one_letter_code
_entity_poly.pdbx_strand_id
1 'polypeptide(L)' 'MSSVYPLWIEKMIFLVLVASSVYAGIELQNHLTGAMLWLSWVCGLPLVVLVTTEGIGRIVQKINTR' A
#
# COMPACT_ATOMS: atom_id res chain seq x y z
N MET A 1 -2.73 30.25 9.00
CA MET A 1 -2.94 29.69 7.65
C MET A 1 -2.83 28.18 7.80
N SER A 2 -3.93 27.46 7.64
CA SER A 2 -4.02 26.01 7.84
C SER A 2 -2.98 25.31 6.96
N SER A 3 -2.08 24.50 7.55
CA SER A 3 -1.15 23.67 6.78
C SER A 3 -1.97 22.74 5.88
N VAL A 4 -2.01 23.05 4.59
CA VAL A 4 -2.81 22.31 3.61
C VAL A 4 -2.30 20.88 3.60
N TYR A 5 -3.12 19.96 4.08
CA TYR A 5 -2.80 18.53 4.08
C TYR A 5 -2.41 18.11 2.66
N PRO A 6 -1.18 17.61 2.43
CA PRO A 6 -0.70 17.36 1.08
C PRO A 6 -1.27 16.04 0.55
N LEU A 7 -2.55 16.05 0.16
CA LEU A 7 -3.30 14.94 -0.43
C LEU A 7 -2.61 14.30 -1.64
N TRP A 8 -1.77 15.06 -2.34
CA TRP A 8 -1.01 14.57 -3.48
C TRP A 8 0.10 13.59 -3.07
N ILE A 9 0.73 13.80 -1.91
CA ILE A 9 1.77 12.90 -1.39
C ILE A 9 1.16 11.52 -1.08
N GLU A 10 -0.02 11.50 -0.45
CA GLU A 10 -0.71 10.24 -0.12
C GLU A 10 -1.08 9.44 -1.38
N LYS A 11 -1.50 10.13 -2.44
CA LYS A 11 -1.78 9.49 -3.75
C LYS A 11 -0.53 8.92 -4.41
N MET A 12 0.60 9.63 -4.35
CA MET A 12 1.87 9.13 -4.90
C MET A 12 2.36 7.89 -4.14
N ILE A 13 2.23 7.89 -2.81
CA ILE A 13 2.56 6.73 -1.98
C ILE A 13 1.68 5.54 -2.32
N PHE A 14 0.37 5.76 -2.50
CA PHE A 14 -0.54 4.69 -2.91
C PHE A 14 -0.15 4.07 -4.25
N LEU A 15 0.20 4.89 -5.26
CA LEU A 15 0.64 4.38 -6.56
C LEU A 15 1.93 3.56 -6.46
N VAL A 16 2.90 4.00 -5.65
CA VAL A 16 4.13 3.25 -5.40
C VAL A 16 3.84 1.93 -4.69
N LEU A 17 2.96 1.93 -3.69
CA LEU A 17 2.54 0.71 -3.00
C LEU A 17 1.87 -0.29 -3.95
N VAL A 18 0.98 0.17 -4.84
CA VAL A 18 0.36 -0.67 -5.86
C VAL A 18 1.40 -1.22 -6.85
N ALA A 19 2.32 -0.39 -7.35
CA ALA A 19 3.36 -0.87 -8.26
C ALA A 19 4.25 -1.94 -7.57
N SER A 20 4.61 -1.69 -6.31
CA SER A 20 5.41 -2.63 -5.52
C SER A 20 4.66 -3.93 -5.22
N SER A 21 3.34 -3.88 -5.03
CA SER A 21 2.53 -5.08 -4.77
C SER A 21 2.35 -5.93 -6.02
N VAL A 22 2.26 -5.31 -7.21
CA VAL A 22 2.27 -6.04 -8.48
C VAL A 22 3.62 -6.74 -8.67
N TYR A 23 4.74 -6.03 -8.46
CA TYR A 23 6.08 -6.62 -8.54
C TYR A 23 6.25 -7.78 -7.55
N ALA A 24 5.86 -7.58 -6.27
CA ALA A 24 5.91 -8.62 -5.26
C ALA A 24 5.06 -9.84 -5.65
N GLY A 25 3.89 -9.64 -6.25
CA GLY A 25 3.04 -10.71 -6.74
C GLY A 25 3.63 -11.50 -7.91
N ILE A 26 4.40 -10.85 -8.79
CA ILE A 26 5.15 -11.51 -9.86
C ILE A 26 6.25 -12.37 -9.25
N GLU A 27 7.02 -11.83 -8.31
CA GLU A 27 8.10 -12.59 -7.64
C GLU A 27 7.55 -13.77 -6.83
N LEU A 28 6.36 -13.61 -6.24
CA LEU A 28 5.71 -14.67 -5.46
C LEU A 28 5.40 -15.92 -6.28
N GLN A 29 5.29 -15.81 -7.60
CA GLN A 29 5.09 -16.95 -8.50
C GLN A 29 6.28 -17.93 -8.47
N ASN A 30 7.48 -17.46 -8.10
CA ASN A 30 8.66 -18.30 -7.95
C ASN A 30 8.67 -19.11 -6.63
N HIS A 31 7.81 -18.76 -5.67
CA HIS A 31 7.82 -19.33 -4.32
C HIS A 31 6.51 -20.05 -3.96
N LEU A 32 5.37 -19.62 -4.53
CA LEU A 32 4.05 -20.16 -4.25
C LEU A 32 3.37 -20.58 -5.54
N THR A 33 2.55 -21.64 -5.47
CA THR A 33 1.78 -22.15 -6.60
C THR A 33 0.32 -22.41 -6.21
N GLY A 34 -0.55 -22.53 -7.22
CA GLY A 34 -1.95 -22.90 -7.04
C GLY A 34 -2.75 -21.91 -6.17
N ALA A 35 -3.61 -22.43 -5.30
CA ALA A 35 -4.54 -21.63 -4.51
C ALA A 35 -3.85 -20.63 -3.57
N MET A 36 -2.66 -20.96 -3.07
CA MET A 36 -1.92 -20.09 -2.15
C MET A 36 -1.41 -18.82 -2.85
N LEU A 37 -0.93 -18.96 -4.09
CA LEU A 37 -0.55 -17.83 -4.93
C LEU A 37 -1.75 -16.90 -5.19
N TRP A 38 -2.91 -17.46 -5.55
CA TRP A 38 -4.13 -16.69 -5.79
C TRP A 38 -4.63 -15.96 -4.53
N LEU A 39 -4.63 -16.62 -3.37
CA LEU A 39 -5.00 -16.00 -2.10
C LEU A 39 -4.05 -14.85 -1.73
N SER A 40 -2.74 -15.05 -1.89
CA SER A 40 -1.75 -13.99 -1.66
C SER A 40 -1.92 -12.82 -2.63
N TRP A 41 -2.25 -13.07 -3.89
CA TRP A 41 -2.32 -12.02 -4.90
C TRP A 41 -3.64 -11.25 -4.88
N VAL A 42 -4.77 -11.92 -4.66
CA VAL A 42 -6.11 -11.32 -4.65
C VAL A 42 -6.50 -10.77 -3.28
N CYS A 43 -5.99 -11.36 -2.20
CA CYS A 43 -6.42 -11.01 -0.84
C CYS A 43 -5.26 -10.44 -0.02
N GLY A 44 -4.12 -11.14 0.02
CA GLY A 44 -2.98 -10.79 0.87
C GLY A 44 -2.34 -9.45 0.51
N LEU A 45 -1.86 -9.33 -0.73
CA LEU A 45 -1.20 -8.13 -1.24
C LEU A 45 -2.13 -6.90 -1.21
N PRO A 46 -3.41 -6.99 -1.62
CA PRO A 46 -4.36 -5.88 -1.46
C PRO A 46 -4.61 -5.46 -0.01
N LEU A 47 -4.73 -6.41 0.93
CA LEU A 47 -4.85 -6.10 2.36
C LEU A 47 -3.61 -5.37 2.89
N VAL A 48 -2.42 -5.83 2.52
CA VAL A 48 -1.16 -5.18 2.91
C VAL A 48 -1.11 -3.74 2.39
N VAL A 49 -1.47 -3.53 1.12
CA VAL A 49 -1.53 -2.17 0.53
C VAL A 49 -2.54 -1.31 1.30
N LEU A 50 -3.75 -1.80 1.59
CA LEU A 50 -4.74 -1.05 2.36
C LEU A 50 -4.22 -0.63 3.75
N VAL A 51 -3.73 -1.58 4.54
CA VAL A 51 -3.25 -1.32 5.90
C VAL A 51 -2.06 -0.36 5.90
N THR A 52 -1.12 -0.52 4.96
CA THR A 52 0.03 0.39 4.84
C THR A 52 -0.40 1.79 4.43
N THR A 53 -1.32 1.93 3.46
CA THR A 53 -1.81 3.22 3.02
C THR A 53 -2.56 3.95 4.14
N GLU A 54 -3.45 3.26 4.88
CA GLU A 54 -4.13 3.83 6.03
C GLU A 54 -3.16 4.21 7.16
N GLY A 55 -2.18 3.35 7.43
CA GLY A 55 -1.16 3.62 8.44
C GLY A 55 -0.35 4.88 8.12
N ILE A 56 0.07 5.02 6.87
CA ILE A 56 0.79 6.22 6.40
C ILE A 56 -0.10 7.46 6.49
N GLY A 57 -1.36 7.39 6.07
CA GLY A 57 -2.31 8.49 6.21
C GLY A 57 -2.44 8.97 7.66
N ARG A 58 -2.58 8.04 8.61
CA ARG A 58 -2.62 8.37 10.05
C ARG A 58 -1.31 8.99 10.56
N ILE A 59 -0.16 8.51 10.09
CA ILE A 59 1.16 9.06 10.47
C ILE A 59 1.32 10.49 9.95
N VAL A 60 1.02 10.72 8.67
CA VAL A 60 1.12 12.04 8.03
C VAL A 60 0.18 13.04 8.70
N GLN A 61 -1.07 12.64 9.00
CA GLN A 61 -2.01 13.46 9.75
C GLN A 61 -1.49 13.81 11.15
N LYS A 62 -0.90 12.85 11.87
CA LYS A 62 -0.32 13.08 13.21
C LYS A 62 0.85 14.07 13.17
N ILE A 63 1.65 14.08 12.10
CA ILE A 63 2.79 15.00 11.93
C ILE A 63 2.29 16.40 11.56
N ASN A 64 1.30 16.51 10.68
CA ASN A 64 0.81 17.80 10.17
C ASN A 64 -0.19 18.50 11.12
N THR A 65 -0.83 17.77 12.03
CA THR A 65 -1.69 18.29 13.11
C THR A 65 -0.90 18.44 14.42
N ARG A 66 0.29 19.05 14.36
CA ARG A 66 1.04 19.53 15.53
C ARG A 66 1.34 21.00 15.42
#